data_AF-A0AA39WZ61-F1
#
_entry.id   AF-A0AA39WZ61-F1
#
_cell.length_a   1.000
_cell.length_b   1.000
_cell.length_c   1.000
_cell.angle_alpha   90.00
_cell.angle_beta   90.00
_cell.angle_gamma   90.00
#
_symmetry.space_group_name_H-M   'P 1'
#
loop_
_entity.id
_entity.type
_entity.pdbx_description
1 polymer ?
#
loop_
_entity_poly.entity_id
_entity_poly.type
_entity_poly.pdbx_seq_one_letter_code
_entity_poly.pdbx_strand_id
1 'polypeptide(L)'
;MPAQKYTNLRNEATFPPFTKLPEEYGIDLSFHESSGPFEYQPSRHWCFLAEISEVEIFIRLRLIVRDKQGAVVPVAFYTDDRGEEFVYQARKGFTVMILYADQHFFLDMTTGIRLEEESLCKIVPASLNELLSLSDKVGRYSTWQTGGRTCHGCDEKRVDLQKCARCGMFWYCNKSCQTTGWQSKGHKRDCNLIRENGLQAMFLMDWDRFEHFIEFPLHEPIVRSAGTAEAMERLATLSIGNDSGASRAAEETAMTSKTGEGPSTSMNDSQADRVYDIQPIPSKGKGMVATAKIPQGTRILSEVPLFRIPRDNPNISAVDAIVVNEVSRLDPSQQREFFSLTNIHGTKHSAAMGIARTNVLPLGSDSRSGGLFPIASRINHSCRHNAQNTWNEKIGRLTIHALRDIEQDEEITICYLPTTGPYEERQQHLSATFKFTCTCELCSLPRAQREISNARLCTIQELDAQIPMVLWGEGVRWKEQALGLVRSVLDLFHEEGIQDAHVARTYYDAYQLAVHFEDERRAKVFAQRTWEARCVAEGEDSPTAAKMRNAVEMRRHVKVPELDESGFEKWLWMEVDN
;
A
#
# COMPACT_ATOMS: atom_id res chain seq x y z
N MET A 1 0.03 7.60 -38.63
CA MET A 1 -0.28 7.48 -37.20
C MET A 1 -0.02 8.83 -36.55
N PRO A 2 -0.89 9.32 -35.64
CA PRO A 2 -0.59 10.53 -34.89
C PRO A 2 0.75 10.34 -34.18
N ALA A 3 1.59 11.38 -34.17
CA ALA A 3 2.88 11.33 -33.49
C ALA A 3 2.65 11.07 -32.00
N GLN A 4 3.27 10.02 -31.46
CA GLN A 4 3.22 9.74 -30.02
C GLN A 4 3.81 10.94 -29.26
N LYS A 5 2.97 11.60 -28.45
CA LYS A 5 3.33 12.75 -27.64
C LYS A 5 3.89 12.26 -26.31
N TYR A 6 5.04 12.76 -25.91
CA TYR A 6 5.64 12.47 -24.61
C TYR A 6 5.36 13.63 -23.67
N THR A 7 4.88 13.30 -22.47
CA THR A 7 4.58 14.30 -21.45
C THR A 7 5.87 14.92 -20.95
N ASN A 8 5.87 16.26 -20.82
CA ASN A 8 6.99 17.00 -20.24
C ASN A 8 6.75 17.23 -18.76
N LEU A 9 7.64 16.75 -17.88
CA LEU A 9 7.57 16.93 -16.43
C LEU A 9 7.65 18.42 -15.98
N ARG A 10 8.04 19.31 -16.90
CA ARG A 10 7.98 20.77 -16.69
C ARG A 10 6.59 21.37 -16.92
N ASN A 11 5.64 20.64 -17.51
CA ASN A 11 4.28 21.13 -17.72
C ASN A 11 3.59 21.40 -16.37
N GLU A 12 3.34 22.66 -16.03
CA GLU A 12 2.74 23.04 -14.76
C GLU A 12 1.24 22.72 -14.67
N ALA A 13 0.55 22.44 -15.78
CA ALA A 13 -0.84 21.98 -15.74
C ALA A 13 -0.95 20.52 -15.29
N THR A 14 0.09 19.71 -15.53
CA THR A 14 0.14 18.28 -15.16
C THR A 14 0.98 18.04 -13.92
N PHE A 15 2.09 18.76 -13.80
CA PHE A 15 3.00 18.71 -12.66
C PHE A 15 3.07 20.10 -12.03
N PRO A 16 2.00 20.57 -11.39
CA PRO A 16 1.99 21.89 -10.80
C PRO A 16 3.09 22.06 -9.73
N PRO A 17 3.67 23.27 -9.59
CA PRO A 17 4.36 23.66 -8.36
C PRO A 17 3.36 23.73 -7.20
N PHE A 18 3.86 23.78 -5.96
CA PHE A 18 3.03 23.72 -4.76
C PHE A 18 1.96 24.82 -4.72
N THR A 19 2.34 26.04 -5.08
CA THR A 19 1.46 27.22 -5.10
C THR A 19 0.31 27.15 -6.13
N LYS A 20 0.32 26.15 -7.01
CA LYS A 20 -0.72 25.90 -8.01
C LYS A 20 -1.46 24.59 -7.79
N LEU A 21 -1.19 23.89 -6.68
CA LEU A 21 -2.02 22.75 -6.28
C LEU A 21 -3.40 23.28 -5.81
N PRO A 22 -4.47 22.50 -5.98
CA PRO A 22 -5.76 22.84 -5.38
C PRO A 22 -5.65 22.87 -3.85
N GLU A 23 -6.51 23.64 -3.19
CA GLU A 23 -6.64 23.60 -1.72
C GLU A 23 -7.44 22.36 -1.31
N GLU A 24 -7.08 21.74 -0.19
CA GLU A 24 -7.87 20.66 0.41
C GLU A 24 -9.29 21.21 0.67
N TYR A 25 -10.31 20.57 0.12
CA TYR A 25 -11.72 21.03 0.07
C TYR A 25 -12.05 22.18 -0.89
N GLY A 26 -11.07 22.71 -1.62
CA GLY A 26 -11.28 23.72 -2.66
C GLY A 26 -11.73 23.11 -3.98
N ILE A 27 -12.85 23.58 -4.52
CA ILE A 27 -13.27 23.22 -5.90
C ILE A 27 -12.50 24.11 -6.89
N ASP A 28 -11.36 23.60 -7.37
CA ASP A 28 -10.62 24.23 -8.46
C ASP A 28 -11.06 23.65 -9.81
N LEU A 29 -11.73 24.45 -10.63
CA LEU A 29 -12.23 24.04 -11.96
C LEU A 29 -11.12 23.77 -12.99
N SER A 30 -9.85 24.08 -12.69
CA SER A 30 -8.71 23.66 -13.50
C SER A 30 -8.35 22.19 -13.28
N PHE A 31 -8.69 21.65 -12.12
CA PHE A 31 -8.49 20.25 -11.74
C PHE A 31 -9.79 19.45 -11.75
N HIS A 32 -10.94 20.07 -11.47
CA HIS A 32 -12.22 19.41 -11.23
C HIS A 32 -13.30 19.80 -12.23
N GLU A 33 -14.20 18.87 -12.52
CA GLU A 33 -15.43 19.07 -13.29
C GLU A 33 -16.66 18.58 -12.52
N SER A 34 -17.84 19.10 -12.84
CA SER A 34 -19.09 18.69 -12.20
C SER A 34 -19.54 17.32 -12.75
N SER A 35 -19.72 16.34 -11.87
CA SER A 35 -20.29 15.02 -12.19
C SER A 35 -21.78 14.92 -11.86
N GLY A 36 -22.32 15.91 -11.14
CA GLY A 36 -23.72 15.98 -10.74
C GLY A 36 -24.06 17.28 -10.00
N PRO A 37 -25.33 17.48 -9.60
CA PRO A 37 -25.69 18.60 -8.73
C PRO A 37 -24.94 18.48 -7.40
N PHE A 38 -24.00 19.40 -7.14
CA PHE A 38 -23.13 19.44 -5.96
C PHE A 38 -22.05 18.35 -5.87
N GLU A 39 -21.80 17.59 -6.94
CA GLU A 39 -20.72 16.61 -7.01
C GLU A 39 -19.64 17.05 -8.02
N TYR A 40 -18.37 16.90 -7.60
CA TYR A 40 -17.20 17.23 -8.41
C TYR A 40 -16.24 16.06 -8.43
N GLN A 41 -15.64 15.82 -9.59
CA GLN A 41 -14.59 14.83 -9.78
C GLN A 41 -13.39 15.46 -10.47
N PRO A 42 -12.19 14.88 -10.37
CA PRO A 42 -11.07 15.28 -11.21
C PRO A 42 -11.44 15.24 -12.71
N SER A 43 -11.06 16.26 -13.46
CA SER A 43 -11.17 16.32 -14.93
C SER A 43 -9.91 15.78 -15.63
N ARG A 44 -8.79 15.74 -14.90
CA ARG A 44 -7.46 15.35 -15.38
C ARG A 44 -6.64 14.70 -14.27
N HIS A 45 -5.50 14.13 -14.61
CA HIS A 45 -4.50 13.65 -13.66
C HIS A 45 -3.45 14.74 -13.37
N TRP A 46 -2.98 14.84 -12.13
CA TRP A 46 -1.82 15.67 -11.77
C TRP A 46 -0.89 14.98 -10.79
N CYS A 47 0.37 15.40 -10.77
CA CYS A 47 1.40 14.87 -9.89
C CYS A 47 2.37 15.97 -9.42
N PHE A 48 2.46 16.17 -8.11
CA PHE A 48 3.44 17.08 -7.52
C PHE A 48 4.84 16.45 -7.53
N LEU A 49 5.85 17.24 -7.90
CA LEU A 49 7.26 16.81 -7.97
C LEU A 49 8.13 17.75 -7.14
N ALA A 50 8.86 17.21 -6.16
CA ALA A 50 9.77 18.00 -5.33
C ALA A 50 10.98 17.20 -4.85
N GLU A 51 12.10 17.87 -4.63
CA GLU A 51 13.33 17.27 -4.11
C GLU A 51 13.35 17.31 -2.58
N ILE A 52 13.67 16.19 -1.93
CA ILE A 52 13.81 16.10 -0.49
C ILE A 52 15.03 16.90 -0.04
N SER A 53 14.81 17.93 0.75
CA SER A 53 15.89 18.73 1.37
C SER A 53 16.23 18.26 2.78
N GLU A 54 15.24 17.82 3.56
CA GLU A 54 15.39 17.31 4.93
C GLU A 54 14.39 16.18 5.21
N VAL A 55 14.76 15.28 6.11
CA VAL A 55 13.95 14.11 6.52
C VAL A 55 13.81 14.18 8.03
N GLU A 56 12.58 14.38 8.49
CA GLU A 56 12.22 14.47 9.90
C GLU A 56 11.48 13.18 10.27
N ILE A 57 12.04 12.39 11.18
CA ILE A 57 11.42 11.13 11.63
C ILE A 57 11.16 11.27 13.12
N PHE A 58 9.96 11.73 13.45
CA PHE A 58 9.49 11.74 14.82
C PHE A 58 7.99 11.53 14.85
N ILE A 59 7.56 10.40 15.43
CA ILE A 59 6.17 9.95 15.49
C ILE A 59 5.57 9.64 14.11
N ARG A 60 5.80 10.48 13.09
CA ARG A 60 5.58 10.24 11.67
C ARG A 60 6.73 10.73 10.82
N LEU A 61 6.86 10.19 9.61
CA LEU A 61 7.74 10.74 8.59
C LEU A 61 7.20 12.09 8.13
N ARG A 62 8.06 13.10 8.15
CA ARG A 62 7.82 14.40 7.52
C ARG A 62 9.02 14.73 6.63
N LEU A 63 8.76 15.04 5.37
CA LEU A 63 9.77 15.43 4.40
C LEU A 63 9.67 16.93 4.20
N ILE A 64 10.78 17.64 4.36
CA ILE A 64 10.87 19.03 3.90
C ILE A 64 11.40 18.98 2.47
N VAL A 65 10.55 19.34 1.52
CA VAL A 65 10.85 19.21 0.09
C VAL A 65 10.91 20.58 -0.59
N ARG A 66 11.66 20.65 -1.69
CA ARG A 66 11.78 21.84 -2.53
C ARG A 66 11.22 21.56 -3.91
N ASP A 67 10.19 22.30 -4.30
CA ASP A 67 9.53 22.12 -5.60
C ASP A 67 10.31 22.76 -6.78
N LYS A 68 9.74 22.69 -7.97
CA LYS A 68 10.34 23.23 -9.20
C LYS A 68 10.54 24.75 -9.21
N GLN A 69 9.81 25.50 -8.39
CA GLN A 69 9.93 26.95 -8.24
C GLN A 69 10.78 27.32 -7.01
N GLY A 70 11.28 26.32 -6.28
CA GLY A 70 12.11 26.52 -5.11
C GLY A 70 11.31 26.71 -3.81
N ALA A 71 9.97 26.55 -3.84
CA ALA A 71 9.14 26.60 -2.66
C ALA A 71 9.50 25.46 -1.72
N VAL A 72 9.65 25.76 -0.42
CA VAL A 72 9.91 24.78 0.62
C VAL A 72 8.58 24.34 1.20
N VAL A 73 8.30 23.05 1.13
CA VAL A 73 6.98 22.47 1.41
C VAL A 73 7.15 21.32 2.40
N PRO A 74 6.44 21.30 3.53
CA PRO A 74 6.37 20.14 4.38
C PRO A 74 5.41 19.10 3.77
N VAL A 75 5.86 17.85 3.66
CA VAL A 75 5.04 16.69 3.31
C VAL A 75 4.96 15.78 4.52
N ALA A 76 3.79 15.63 5.11
CA ALA A 76 3.60 14.81 6.31
C ALA A 76 2.86 13.52 5.99
N PHE A 77 3.38 12.39 6.47
CA PHE A 77 2.85 11.06 6.20
C PHE A 77 1.84 10.66 7.30
N TYR A 78 0.58 10.62 6.90
CA TYR A 78 -0.59 10.24 7.68
C TYR A 78 -1.10 8.85 7.27
N THR A 79 -0.26 8.04 6.62
CA THR A 79 -0.51 6.61 6.40
C THR A 79 -0.65 5.87 7.72
N ASP A 80 -1.18 4.65 7.70
CA ASP A 80 -1.42 3.84 8.91
C ASP A 80 -0.14 3.62 9.72
N ASP A 81 0.98 3.32 9.05
CA ASP A 81 2.30 3.17 9.66
C ASP A 81 3.09 4.49 9.72
N ARG A 82 2.43 5.64 9.48
CA ARG A 82 2.98 6.99 9.64
C ARG A 82 4.26 7.24 8.82
N GLY A 83 4.34 6.65 7.64
CA GLY A 83 5.44 6.81 6.70
C GLY A 83 6.62 5.85 6.89
N GLU A 84 6.54 4.86 7.79
CA GLU A 84 7.56 3.80 7.92
C GLU A 84 7.86 3.12 6.58
N GLU A 85 6.86 2.98 5.71
CA GLU A 85 6.93 2.37 4.37
C GLU A 85 7.94 3.09 3.45
N PHE A 86 8.24 4.35 3.77
CA PHE A 86 9.13 5.22 3.00
C PHE A 86 10.46 5.53 3.70
N VAL A 87 10.64 5.17 4.97
CA VAL A 87 11.81 5.58 5.78
C VAL A 87 13.13 5.20 5.11
N TYR A 88 13.25 4.00 4.54
CA TYR A 88 14.49 3.56 3.87
C TYR A 88 14.79 4.28 2.55
N GLN A 89 13.75 4.81 1.90
CA GLN A 89 13.80 5.52 0.63
C GLN A 89 13.95 7.04 0.82
N ALA A 90 13.44 7.58 1.93
CA ALA A 90 13.47 8.98 2.30
C ALA A 90 14.91 9.46 2.52
N ARG A 91 15.49 10.07 1.48
CA ARG A 91 16.88 10.57 1.50
C ARG A 91 16.96 11.95 0.88
N LYS A 92 17.75 12.81 1.51
CA LYS A 92 18.10 14.13 0.95
C LYS A 92 18.65 13.99 -0.47
N GLY A 93 18.14 14.82 -1.39
CA GLY A 93 18.49 14.83 -2.81
C GLY A 93 17.71 13.84 -3.67
N PHE A 94 16.81 13.03 -3.10
CA PHE A 94 15.86 12.22 -3.87
C PHE A 94 14.61 13.03 -4.19
N THR A 95 13.83 12.60 -5.19
CA THR A 95 12.61 13.29 -5.60
C THR A 95 11.39 12.55 -5.09
N VAL A 96 10.49 13.24 -4.41
CA VAL A 96 9.15 12.76 -4.10
C VAL A 96 8.19 13.10 -5.26
N MET A 97 7.36 12.14 -5.61
CA MET A 97 6.26 12.26 -6.55
C MET A 97 4.96 11.94 -5.83
N ILE A 98 3.97 12.83 -5.88
CA ILE A 98 2.70 12.65 -5.17
C ILE A 98 1.56 12.87 -6.16
N LEU A 99 0.78 11.83 -6.44
CA LEU A 99 -0.41 11.89 -7.27
C LEU A 99 -1.51 12.62 -6.51
N TYR A 100 -2.26 13.48 -7.21
CA TYR A 100 -3.41 14.19 -6.65
C TYR A 100 -3.11 14.94 -5.34
N ALA A 101 -1.92 15.54 -5.26
CA ALA A 101 -1.56 16.33 -4.08
C ALA A 101 -2.41 17.59 -4.00
N ASP A 102 -2.82 17.92 -2.77
CA ASP A 102 -3.56 19.13 -2.43
C ASP A 102 -2.77 19.95 -1.39
N GLN A 103 -3.02 21.25 -1.34
CA GLN A 103 -2.51 22.12 -0.27
C GLN A 103 -3.32 21.87 1.00
N HIS A 104 -2.66 21.35 2.02
CA HIS A 104 -3.21 21.09 3.34
C HIS A 104 -2.72 22.13 4.33
N PHE A 105 -3.63 22.71 5.11
CA PHE A 105 -3.29 23.60 6.22
C PHE A 105 -3.13 22.80 7.50
N PHE A 106 -1.89 22.65 7.96
CA PHE A 106 -1.58 21.95 9.21
C PHE A 106 -1.88 22.83 10.42
N LEU A 107 -2.12 22.20 11.58
CA LEU A 107 -2.39 22.91 12.82
C LEU A 107 -1.17 23.68 13.39
N ASP A 108 0.03 23.50 12.83
CA ASP A 108 1.26 24.23 13.17
C ASP A 108 1.33 25.54 12.38
N MET A 109 0.21 25.90 11.72
CA MET A 109 0.03 27.06 10.87
C MET A 109 0.88 27.03 9.60
N THR A 110 1.51 25.89 9.29
CA THR A 110 2.18 25.69 8.00
C THR A 110 1.21 25.13 6.97
N THR A 111 1.41 25.50 5.70
CA THR A 111 0.72 24.87 4.58
C THR A 111 1.68 23.93 3.88
N GLY A 112 1.24 22.70 3.61
CA GLY A 112 2.04 21.72 2.88
C GLY A 112 1.17 20.63 2.27
N ILE A 113 1.64 19.38 2.26
CA ILE A 113 0.91 18.24 1.68
C ILE A 113 0.73 17.17 2.76
N ARG A 114 -0.51 16.78 3.02
CA ARG A 114 -0.87 15.65 3.87
C ARG A 114 -1.02 14.41 2.99
N LEU A 115 -0.19 13.39 3.21
CA LEU A 115 -0.25 12.14 2.46
C LEU A 115 -0.89 11.06 3.32
N GLU A 116 -2.09 10.62 2.95
CA GLU A 116 -2.84 9.60 3.70
C GLU A 116 -2.72 8.20 3.09
N GLU A 117 -2.53 8.11 1.77
CA GLU A 117 -2.48 6.85 1.03
C GLU A 117 -1.06 6.59 0.51
N GLU A 118 -0.46 5.48 0.93
CA GLU A 118 0.91 5.12 0.51
C GLU A 118 1.03 4.97 -1.02
N SER A 119 -0.02 4.47 -1.68
CA SER A 119 0.00 4.17 -3.12
C SER A 119 0.04 5.44 -3.98
N LEU A 120 -0.28 6.61 -3.44
CA LEU A 120 -0.23 7.89 -4.16
C LEU A 120 1.18 8.51 -4.17
N CYS A 121 2.11 7.97 -3.40
CA CYS A 121 3.46 8.51 -3.27
C CYS A 121 4.53 7.59 -3.88
N LYS A 122 5.56 8.21 -4.47
CA LYS A 122 6.77 7.51 -4.89
C LYS A 122 8.00 8.36 -4.65
N ILE A 123 9.01 7.77 -4.00
CA ILE A 123 10.34 8.37 -3.88
C ILE A 123 11.25 7.78 -4.96
N VAL A 124 11.86 8.64 -5.76
CA VAL A 124 12.75 8.29 -6.87
C VAL A 124 14.19 8.65 -6.48
N PRO A 125 15.16 7.72 -6.63
CA PRO A 125 16.56 7.92 -6.25
C PRO A 125 17.32 8.78 -7.28
N ALA A 126 16.82 9.98 -7.54
CA ALA A 126 17.41 11.00 -8.40
C ALA A 126 16.96 12.38 -7.93
N SER A 127 17.78 13.39 -8.17
CA SER A 127 17.42 14.77 -7.88
C SER A 127 16.31 15.27 -8.81
N LEU A 128 15.61 16.33 -8.42
CA LEU A 128 14.52 16.87 -9.25
C LEU A 128 15.09 17.38 -10.58
N ASN A 129 16.26 18.01 -10.53
CA ASN A 129 16.97 18.45 -11.73
C ASN A 129 17.36 17.30 -12.67
N GLU A 130 17.76 16.15 -12.13
CA GLU A 130 18.07 14.97 -12.93
C GLU A 130 16.84 14.43 -13.65
N LEU A 131 15.68 14.39 -12.98
CA LEU A 131 14.42 13.96 -13.58
C LEU A 131 13.90 14.95 -14.63
N LEU A 132 14.01 16.25 -14.39
CA LEU A 132 13.65 17.27 -15.37
C LEU A 132 14.57 17.21 -16.60
N SER A 133 15.88 17.00 -16.39
CA SER A 133 16.83 16.81 -17.50
C SER A 133 16.52 15.54 -18.30
N LEU A 134 16.13 14.44 -17.62
CA LEU A 134 15.66 13.23 -18.28
C LEU A 134 14.42 13.51 -19.15
N SER A 135 13.43 14.24 -18.62
CA SER A 135 12.24 14.66 -19.36
C SER A 135 12.60 15.47 -20.62
N ASP A 136 13.52 16.43 -20.50
CA ASP A 136 13.98 17.25 -21.62
C ASP A 136 14.65 16.38 -22.72
N LYS A 137 15.46 15.39 -22.32
CA LYS A 137 16.06 14.42 -23.24
C LYS A 137 15.00 13.55 -23.92
N VAL A 138 14.05 12.98 -23.17
CA VAL A 138 12.97 12.15 -23.74
C VAL A 138 12.18 12.96 -24.77
N GLY A 139 11.81 14.20 -24.43
CA GLY A 139 11.14 15.11 -25.35
C GLY A 139 11.95 15.37 -26.62
N ARG A 140 13.27 15.61 -26.50
CA ARG A 140 14.16 15.88 -27.65
C ARG A 140 14.39 14.69 -28.56
N TYR A 141 14.61 13.50 -28.00
CA TYR A 141 15.08 12.33 -28.76
C TYR A 141 13.97 11.35 -29.15
N SER A 142 12.83 11.36 -28.46
CA SER A 142 11.73 10.42 -28.73
C SER A 142 10.55 11.01 -29.47
N THR A 143 10.34 12.32 -29.37
CA THR A 143 9.27 13.01 -30.10
C THR A 143 9.55 12.99 -31.60
N TRP A 144 8.56 12.56 -32.38
CA TRP A 144 8.63 12.65 -33.83
C TRP A 144 8.46 14.11 -34.27
N GLN A 145 9.37 14.58 -35.10
CA GLN A 145 9.28 15.90 -35.74
C GLN A 145 9.23 15.75 -37.26
N THR A 146 8.98 16.84 -37.98
CA THR A 146 9.11 16.86 -39.44
C THR A 146 10.51 16.36 -39.83
N GLY A 147 10.55 15.27 -40.62
CA GLY A 147 11.79 14.61 -41.06
C GLY A 147 12.30 13.46 -40.18
N GLY A 148 11.63 13.10 -39.08
CA GLY A 148 11.99 11.93 -38.24
C GLY A 148 12.29 12.26 -36.77
N ARG A 149 12.99 11.35 -36.09
CA ARG A 149 13.46 11.50 -34.70
C ARG A 149 14.94 11.82 -34.66
N THR A 150 15.39 12.40 -33.55
CA THR A 150 16.80 12.72 -33.33
C THR A 150 17.54 11.52 -32.73
N CYS A 151 18.63 11.09 -33.35
CA CYS A 151 19.47 10.05 -32.78
C CYS A 151 20.18 10.56 -31.53
N HIS A 152 20.05 9.86 -30.40
CA HIS A 152 20.75 10.24 -29.17
C HIS A 152 22.27 10.10 -29.28
N GLY A 153 22.77 9.22 -30.15
CA GLY A 153 24.21 9.02 -30.36
C GLY A 153 24.87 10.19 -31.10
N CYS A 154 24.42 10.49 -32.32
CA CYS A 154 25.06 11.45 -33.21
C CYS A 154 24.28 12.77 -33.40
N ASP A 155 23.14 12.97 -32.72
CA ASP A 155 22.25 14.14 -32.82
C ASP A 155 21.62 14.41 -34.20
N GLU A 156 21.84 13.51 -35.17
CA GLU A 156 21.24 13.60 -36.50
C GLU A 156 19.79 13.14 -36.52
N LYS A 157 18.95 13.82 -37.30
CA LYS A 157 17.54 13.46 -37.49
C LYS A 157 17.40 12.41 -38.58
N ARG A 158 16.69 11.32 -38.28
CA ARG A 158 16.38 10.26 -39.25
C ARG A 158 15.01 9.64 -39.02
N VAL A 159 14.46 9.04 -40.08
CA VAL A 159 13.18 8.33 -40.05
C VAL A 159 13.31 6.88 -39.57
N ASP A 160 14.49 6.27 -39.76
CA ASP A 160 14.79 4.84 -39.60
C ASP A 160 15.66 4.56 -38.36
N LEU A 161 15.29 5.12 -37.21
CA LEU A 161 16.01 4.89 -35.95
C LEU A 161 15.54 3.62 -35.22
N GLN A 162 16.49 2.93 -34.59
CA GLN A 162 16.30 1.80 -33.69
C GLN A 162 16.06 2.29 -32.27
N LYS A 163 14.99 1.81 -31.62
CA LYS A 163 14.69 2.12 -30.21
C LYS A 163 15.60 1.34 -29.26
N CYS A 164 15.91 1.93 -28.10
CA CYS A 164 16.52 1.22 -27.00
C CYS A 164 15.61 0.06 -26.56
N ALA A 165 16.08 -1.18 -26.68
CA ALA A 165 15.29 -2.35 -26.28
C ALA A 165 14.98 -2.41 -24.78
N ARG A 166 15.79 -1.75 -23.93
CA ARG A 166 15.64 -1.79 -22.47
C ARG A 166 14.62 -0.78 -21.96
N CYS A 167 14.84 0.52 -22.18
CA CYS A 167 13.94 1.58 -21.69
C CYS A 167 12.82 1.95 -22.66
N GLY A 168 12.96 1.65 -23.95
CA GLY A 168 12.00 2.08 -24.99
C GLY A 168 12.02 3.57 -25.32
N MET A 169 12.70 4.42 -24.53
CA MET A 169 12.57 5.89 -24.56
C MET A 169 13.70 6.65 -25.27
N PHE A 170 14.62 5.96 -25.94
CA PHE A 170 15.71 6.60 -26.70
C PHE A 170 15.94 5.89 -28.03
N TRP A 171 16.44 6.62 -29.04
CA TRP A 171 16.51 6.17 -30.43
C TRP A 171 17.91 6.35 -31.05
N TYR A 172 18.34 5.41 -31.89
CA TYR A 172 19.71 5.30 -32.43
C TYR A 172 19.76 4.92 -33.90
N CYS A 173 20.71 5.46 -34.66
CA CYS A 173 20.92 5.06 -36.06
C CYS A 173 21.34 3.58 -36.15
N ASN A 174 22.17 3.13 -35.22
CA ASN A 174 22.77 1.79 -35.19
C ASN A 174 23.42 1.53 -33.82
N LYS A 175 24.01 0.35 -33.67
CA LYS A 175 24.69 -0.10 -32.44
C LYS A 175 25.84 0.82 -32.01
N SER A 176 26.59 1.40 -32.95
CA SER A 176 27.68 2.35 -32.63
C SER A 176 27.12 3.62 -31.96
N CYS A 177 26.09 4.23 -32.56
CA CYS A 177 25.40 5.37 -31.96
C CYS A 177 24.77 5.03 -30.61
N GLN A 178 24.27 3.80 -30.43
CA GLN A 178 23.77 3.34 -29.14
C GLN A 178 24.87 3.27 -28.09
N THR A 179 26.04 2.72 -28.42
CA THR A 179 27.20 2.68 -27.51
C THR A 179 27.67 4.09 -27.14
N THR A 180 27.78 5.01 -28.10
CA THR A 180 28.13 6.41 -27.83
C THR A 180 27.10 7.07 -26.92
N GLY A 181 25.81 6.90 -27.20
CA GLY A 181 24.74 7.40 -26.36
C GLY A 181 24.79 6.84 -24.93
N TRP A 182 25.07 5.54 -24.81
CA TRP A 182 25.13 4.80 -23.55
C TRP A 182 26.29 5.25 -22.66
N GLN A 183 27.49 5.33 -23.21
CA GLN A 183 28.72 5.59 -22.45
C GLN A 183 29.01 7.09 -22.31
N SER A 184 28.88 7.86 -23.40
CA SER A 184 29.38 9.23 -23.46
C SER A 184 28.30 10.29 -23.23
N LYS A 185 27.03 9.96 -23.41
CA LYS A 185 25.90 10.90 -23.27
C LYS A 185 24.96 10.59 -22.11
N GLY A 186 25.39 9.75 -21.18
CA GLY A 186 24.66 9.50 -19.92
C GLY A 186 23.43 8.59 -20.04
N HIS A 187 23.11 8.03 -21.20
CA HIS A 187 21.92 7.20 -21.35
C HIS A 187 21.94 5.94 -20.48
N LYS A 188 23.11 5.40 -20.10
CA LYS A 188 23.18 4.29 -19.13
C LYS A 188 22.42 4.62 -17.83
N ARG A 189 22.66 5.82 -17.29
CA ARG A 189 22.00 6.30 -16.07
C ARG A 189 20.52 6.58 -16.31
N ASP A 190 20.20 7.30 -17.38
CA ASP A 190 18.82 7.62 -17.77
C ASP A 190 17.98 6.34 -17.98
N CYS A 191 18.54 5.33 -18.65
CA CYS A 191 17.91 4.04 -18.91
C CYS A 191 17.63 3.26 -17.63
N ASN A 192 18.57 3.25 -16.68
CA ASN A 192 18.37 2.62 -15.37
C ASN A 192 17.26 3.36 -14.61
N LEU A 193 17.32 4.69 -14.57
CA LEU A 193 16.35 5.51 -13.86
C LEU A 193 14.92 5.27 -14.38
N ILE A 194 14.73 5.23 -15.71
CA ILE A 194 13.44 4.93 -16.34
C ILE A 194 12.94 3.53 -15.94
N ARG A 195 13.81 2.51 -16.01
CA ARG A 195 13.39 1.11 -15.89
C ARG A 195 13.21 0.64 -14.47
N GLU A 196 14.12 1.03 -13.58
CA GLU A 196 14.11 0.59 -12.18
C GLU A 196 13.03 1.32 -11.37
N ASN A 197 12.54 2.46 -11.88
CA ASN A 197 11.52 3.27 -11.21
C ASN A 197 10.22 3.40 -12.00
N GLY A 198 10.04 2.64 -13.09
CA GLY A 198 8.79 2.64 -13.85
C GLY A 198 8.40 3.99 -14.47
N LEU A 199 9.36 4.90 -14.70
CA LEU A 199 9.06 6.26 -15.17
C LEU A 199 8.57 6.33 -16.61
N GLN A 200 8.64 5.23 -17.36
CA GLN A 200 8.15 5.18 -18.73
C GLN A 200 6.67 5.59 -18.82
N ALA A 201 5.84 5.11 -17.90
CA ALA A 201 4.42 5.44 -17.85
C ALA A 201 4.18 6.94 -17.57
N MET A 202 5.03 7.60 -16.78
CA MET A 202 4.94 9.05 -16.54
C MET A 202 5.00 9.85 -17.85
N PHE A 203 5.81 9.40 -18.82
CA PHE A 203 5.96 10.08 -20.10
C PHE A 203 4.89 9.73 -21.13
N LEU A 204 4.20 8.61 -20.98
CA LEU A 204 3.29 8.05 -21.99
C LEU A 204 1.81 8.12 -21.63
N MET A 205 1.50 8.26 -20.34
CA MET A 205 0.15 8.37 -19.84
C MET A 205 -0.55 9.61 -20.40
N ASP A 206 -1.85 9.48 -20.66
CA ASP A 206 -2.71 10.61 -20.99
C ASP A 206 -3.12 11.31 -19.69
N TRP A 207 -2.42 12.38 -19.35
CA TRP A 207 -2.67 13.13 -18.13
C TRP A 207 -3.88 14.07 -18.25
N ASP A 208 -4.31 14.39 -19.46
CA ASP A 208 -5.36 15.40 -19.69
C ASP A 208 -6.78 14.80 -19.57
N ARG A 209 -6.90 13.48 -19.36
CA ARG A 209 -8.18 12.77 -19.30
C ARG A 209 -8.29 11.90 -18.04
N PHE A 210 -9.19 12.26 -17.15
CA PHE A 210 -9.52 11.43 -15.99
C PHE A 210 -10.62 10.42 -16.29
N GLU A 211 -10.39 9.14 -15.94
CA GLU A 211 -11.41 8.09 -15.97
C GLU A 211 -11.62 7.44 -14.60
N HIS A 212 -10.55 7.34 -13.82
CA HIS A 212 -10.50 6.78 -12.47
C HIS A 212 -9.22 7.27 -11.79
N PHE A 213 -9.16 7.20 -10.47
CA PHE A 213 -7.92 7.45 -9.75
C PHE A 213 -6.83 6.45 -10.15
N ILE A 214 -5.61 6.94 -10.31
CA ILE A 214 -4.41 6.13 -10.56
C ILE A 214 -3.50 6.14 -9.33
N GLU A 215 -2.71 5.11 -9.18
CA GLU A 215 -1.79 4.94 -8.07
C GLU A 215 -0.42 4.47 -8.60
N PHE A 216 0.63 4.69 -7.80
CA PHE A 216 1.92 4.10 -8.09
C PHE A 216 1.88 2.60 -7.80
N PRO A 217 2.49 1.79 -8.68
CA PRO A 217 3.21 2.17 -9.91
C PRO A 217 2.28 2.56 -11.07
N LEU A 218 2.70 3.50 -11.94
CA LEU A 218 1.87 3.92 -13.08
C LEU A 218 1.91 2.93 -14.26
N HIS A 219 0.74 2.64 -14.83
CA HIS A 219 0.54 1.68 -15.93
C HIS A 219 0.36 2.39 -17.28
N GLU A 220 0.94 1.85 -18.37
CA GLU A 220 0.71 2.40 -19.73
C GLU A 220 -0.72 2.11 -20.23
N PRO A 221 -1.41 3.07 -20.88
CA PRO A 221 -2.64 2.78 -21.61
C PRO A 221 -2.35 1.89 -22.82
N ILE A 222 -3.09 0.79 -22.96
CA ILE A 222 -2.97 -0.15 -24.09
C ILE A 222 -3.34 0.59 -25.39
N VAL A 223 -2.36 0.86 -26.26
CA VAL A 223 -2.61 1.33 -27.62
C VAL A 223 -3.30 0.21 -28.40
N ARG A 224 -4.61 0.32 -28.60
CA ARG A 224 -5.37 -0.57 -29.49
C ARG A 224 -4.88 -0.35 -30.94
N SER A 225 -3.94 -1.15 -31.41
CA SER A 225 -3.64 -1.20 -32.85
C SER A 225 -4.79 -1.89 -33.59
N ALA A 226 -5.33 -1.24 -34.61
CA ALA A 226 -6.51 -1.64 -35.39
C ALA A 226 -6.41 -2.99 -36.15
N GLY A 227 -5.37 -3.81 -35.93
CA GLY A 227 -5.13 -5.06 -36.66
C GLY A 227 -5.51 -6.35 -35.93
N THR A 228 -5.97 -6.30 -34.67
CA THR A 228 -6.23 -7.51 -33.87
C THR A 228 -7.66 -8.04 -33.98
N ALA A 229 -8.62 -7.24 -34.48
CA ALA A 229 -10.00 -7.68 -34.66
C ALA A 229 -10.12 -8.79 -35.72
N GLU A 230 -9.41 -8.68 -36.86
CA GLU A 230 -9.46 -9.69 -37.94
C GLU A 230 -8.69 -10.98 -37.61
N ALA A 231 -7.70 -10.94 -36.71
CA ALA A 231 -6.96 -12.12 -36.28
C ALA A 231 -7.74 -12.94 -35.23
N MET A 232 -8.53 -12.28 -34.38
CA MET A 232 -9.35 -12.95 -33.36
C MET A 232 -10.56 -13.66 -33.97
N GLU A 233 -11.11 -13.16 -35.08
CA GLU A 233 -12.25 -13.79 -35.77
C GLU A 233 -11.87 -15.07 -36.53
N ARG A 234 -10.59 -15.19 -36.96
CA ARG A 234 -10.06 -16.41 -37.59
C ARG A 234 -9.73 -17.53 -36.60
N LEU A 235 -9.53 -17.23 -35.33
CA LEU A 235 -9.32 -18.23 -34.28
C LEU A 235 -10.63 -18.77 -33.71
N ALA A 236 -11.73 -18.01 -33.81
CA ALA A 236 -13.06 -18.44 -33.35
C ALA A 236 -13.73 -19.48 -34.29
N THR A 237 -13.26 -19.63 -35.52
CA THR A 237 -13.85 -20.54 -36.54
C THR A 237 -13.19 -21.93 -36.60
N LEU A 238 -12.16 -22.21 -35.80
CA LEU A 238 -11.46 -23.50 -35.79
C LEU A 238 -11.88 -24.47 -34.67
N SER A 239 -12.93 -24.17 -33.89
CA SER A 239 -13.34 -24.99 -32.74
C SER A 239 -14.74 -25.61 -32.84
N ILE A 240 -15.26 -25.86 -34.04
CA ILE A 240 -16.50 -26.62 -34.22
C ILE A 240 -16.29 -27.75 -35.23
N GLY A 241 -16.01 -28.95 -34.73
CA GLY A 241 -15.87 -30.18 -35.51
C GLY A 241 -15.73 -31.41 -34.62
N ASN A 242 -16.78 -32.24 -34.61
CA ASN A 242 -17.07 -33.38 -33.73
C ASN A 242 -16.02 -34.52 -33.62
N ASP A 243 -16.06 -35.12 -32.43
CA ASP A 243 -16.01 -36.56 -32.07
C ASP A 243 -15.67 -37.63 -33.12
N SER A 244 -14.73 -38.52 -32.75
CA SER A 244 -14.91 -39.99 -32.53
C SER A 244 -13.68 -40.82 -32.95
N GLY A 245 -13.24 -41.77 -32.10
CA GLY A 245 -12.51 -42.97 -32.55
C GLY A 245 -11.21 -43.37 -31.82
N ALA A 246 -11.36 -44.26 -30.84
CA ALA A 246 -10.60 -45.52 -30.61
C ALA A 246 -9.04 -45.58 -30.57
N SER A 247 -8.54 -45.96 -29.37
CA SER A 247 -7.65 -47.11 -29.05
C SER A 247 -6.17 -47.21 -29.50
N ARG A 248 -5.33 -47.45 -28.47
CA ARG A 248 -4.15 -48.36 -28.32
C ARG A 248 -2.72 -47.91 -28.66
N ALA A 249 -1.84 -48.24 -27.68
CA ALA A 249 -0.42 -48.63 -27.75
C ALA A 249 0.60 -47.52 -28.06
N ALA A 250 1.84 -47.47 -27.55
CA ALA A 250 2.64 -48.22 -26.57
C ALA A 250 3.84 -47.31 -26.19
N GLU A 251 4.27 -47.29 -24.93
CA GLU A 251 5.56 -47.78 -24.41
C GLU A 251 6.83 -46.94 -24.67
N GLU A 252 7.55 -46.74 -23.55
CA GLU A 252 9.00 -46.58 -23.36
C GLU A 252 9.73 -45.42 -24.06
N THR A 253 10.42 -44.53 -23.34
CA THR A 253 11.65 -44.91 -22.64
C THR A 253 11.96 -43.94 -21.49
N ALA A 254 12.22 -44.50 -20.31
CA ALA A 254 12.82 -43.81 -19.18
C ALA A 254 14.35 -43.78 -19.34
N MET A 255 14.98 -42.65 -19.02
CA MET A 255 16.38 -42.63 -18.62
C MET A 255 16.57 -41.76 -17.38
N THR A 256 17.10 -42.42 -16.37
CA THR A 256 17.30 -42.01 -14.98
C THR A 256 18.32 -40.89 -14.80
N SER A 257 18.02 -39.92 -13.93
CA SER A 257 19.04 -39.34 -13.05
C SER A 257 18.44 -39.07 -11.67
N LYS A 258 19.16 -39.54 -10.65
CA LYS A 258 18.76 -39.63 -9.25
C LYS A 258 19.09 -38.33 -8.51
N THR A 259 18.14 -37.93 -7.67
CA THR A 259 18.28 -37.42 -6.29
C THR A 259 18.98 -36.08 -6.07
N GLY A 260 18.15 -35.05 -5.89
CA GLY A 260 18.33 -34.01 -4.89
C GLY A 260 16.98 -33.78 -4.22
N GLU A 261 16.82 -34.24 -2.98
CA GLU A 261 15.62 -34.07 -2.17
C GLU A 261 15.41 -32.59 -1.88
N GLY A 262 14.41 -31.98 -2.53
CA GLY A 262 13.82 -30.71 -2.09
C GLY A 262 12.82 -30.97 -0.95
N PRO A 263 12.61 -30.01 -0.04
CA PRO A 263 11.74 -30.22 1.10
C PRO A 263 10.30 -30.42 0.60
N SER A 264 9.77 -31.63 0.82
CA SER A 264 8.36 -31.93 0.66
C SER A 264 7.56 -31.03 1.61
N THR A 265 6.77 -30.12 1.06
CA THR A 265 5.74 -29.38 1.80
C THR A 265 4.65 -30.36 2.24
N SER A 266 4.82 -30.97 3.40
CA SER A 266 3.72 -31.65 4.07
C SER A 266 2.72 -30.59 4.56
N MET A 267 1.56 -30.52 3.91
CA MET A 267 0.32 -29.98 4.46
C MET A 267 -0.10 -30.81 5.69
N ASN A 268 0.60 -30.68 6.81
CA ASN A 268 0.22 -31.29 8.09
C ASN A 268 0.24 -30.22 9.18
N ASP A 269 -0.67 -29.26 9.09
CA ASP A 269 -1.37 -28.84 10.31
C ASP A 269 -2.52 -29.83 10.45
N SER A 270 -2.47 -30.65 11.48
CA SER A 270 -3.49 -31.67 11.73
C SER A 270 -4.85 -30.97 11.78
N GLN A 271 -5.84 -31.50 11.06
CA GLN A 271 -7.21 -30.96 11.08
C GLN A 271 -7.82 -31.01 12.50
N ALA A 272 -7.19 -31.76 13.42
CA ALA A 272 -7.61 -31.94 14.81
C ALA A 272 -7.22 -30.77 15.74
N ASP A 273 -6.27 -29.91 15.35
CA ASP A 273 -5.79 -28.80 16.21
C ASP A 273 -6.34 -27.42 15.79
N ARG A 274 -7.23 -27.37 14.78
CA ARG A 274 -7.80 -26.11 14.31
C ARG A 274 -8.90 -25.61 15.24
N VAL A 275 -8.78 -24.36 15.66
CA VAL A 275 -9.78 -23.64 16.45
C VAL A 275 -10.86 -22.96 15.59
N TYR A 276 -10.91 -23.27 14.29
CA TYR A 276 -11.84 -22.68 13.34
C TYR A 276 -12.29 -23.69 12.28
N ASP A 277 -13.45 -23.42 11.68
CA ASP A 277 -13.94 -24.08 10.47
C ASP A 277 -14.27 -23.03 9.38
N ILE A 278 -14.19 -23.44 8.11
CA ILE A 278 -14.57 -22.60 6.98
C ILE A 278 -15.92 -23.07 6.46
N GLN A 279 -16.94 -22.25 6.64
CA GLN A 279 -18.32 -22.59 6.28
C GLN A 279 -19.00 -21.51 5.44
N PRO A 280 -20.08 -21.83 4.71
CA PRO A 280 -20.87 -20.82 4.01
C PRO A 280 -21.48 -19.80 4.99
N ILE A 281 -21.32 -18.51 4.69
CA ILE A 281 -21.93 -17.41 5.44
C ILE A 281 -22.97 -16.73 4.53
N PRO A 282 -24.23 -16.57 4.98
CA PRO A 282 -25.27 -15.91 4.21
C PRO A 282 -24.79 -14.55 3.69
N SER A 283 -24.96 -14.29 2.40
CA SER A 283 -24.53 -13.05 1.70
C SER A 283 -23.03 -12.73 1.68
N LYS A 284 -22.16 -13.51 2.34
CA LYS A 284 -20.69 -13.29 2.37
C LYS A 284 -19.88 -14.40 1.70
N GLY A 285 -20.53 -15.43 1.14
CA GLY A 285 -19.84 -16.55 0.51
C GLY A 285 -19.37 -17.56 1.55
N LYS A 286 -18.06 -17.64 1.80
CA LYS A 286 -17.48 -18.48 2.87
C LYS A 286 -16.88 -17.57 3.95
N GLY A 287 -16.89 -18.03 5.19
CA GLY A 287 -16.29 -17.33 6.33
C GLY A 287 -15.58 -18.31 7.25
N MET A 288 -14.67 -17.78 8.06
CA MET A 288 -14.01 -18.51 9.13
C MET A 288 -14.81 -18.35 10.42
N VAL A 289 -15.15 -19.45 11.08
CA VAL A 289 -15.97 -19.45 12.31
C VAL A 289 -15.27 -20.26 13.40
N ALA A 290 -15.27 -19.75 14.63
CA ALA A 290 -14.63 -20.40 15.75
C ALA A 290 -15.34 -21.72 16.12
N THR A 291 -14.59 -22.81 16.28
CA THR A 291 -15.13 -24.13 16.67
C THR A 291 -15.19 -24.33 18.18
N ALA A 292 -14.53 -23.44 18.93
CA ALA A 292 -14.51 -23.36 20.39
C ALA A 292 -14.20 -21.92 20.79
N LYS A 293 -14.32 -21.59 22.08
CA LYS A 293 -13.87 -20.29 22.59
C LYS A 293 -12.37 -20.11 22.34
N ILE A 294 -12.00 -19.00 21.72
CA ILE A 294 -10.61 -18.62 21.43
C ILE A 294 -10.23 -17.45 22.35
N PRO A 295 -9.30 -17.64 23.30
CA PRO A 295 -8.83 -16.55 24.16
C PRO A 295 -8.11 -15.44 23.38
N GLN A 296 -8.20 -14.22 23.89
CA GLN A 296 -7.40 -13.08 23.38
C GLN A 296 -5.90 -13.43 23.23
N GLY A 297 -5.28 -12.92 22.16
CA GLY A 297 -3.86 -13.11 21.85
C GLY A 297 -3.52 -14.47 21.23
N THR A 298 -4.49 -15.39 21.13
CA THR A 298 -4.26 -16.70 20.51
C THR A 298 -3.96 -16.53 19.01
N ARG A 299 -2.90 -17.21 18.54
CA ARG A 299 -2.63 -17.37 17.11
C ARG A 299 -3.63 -18.36 16.50
N ILE A 300 -4.61 -17.84 15.78
CA ILE A 300 -5.67 -18.60 15.12
C ILE A 300 -5.12 -19.32 13.88
N LEU A 301 -4.29 -18.62 13.10
CA LEU A 301 -3.74 -19.12 11.84
C LEU A 301 -2.29 -18.68 11.68
N SER A 302 -1.47 -19.55 11.10
CA SER A 302 -0.16 -19.21 10.56
C SER A 302 -0.02 -19.85 9.19
N GLU A 303 0.03 -19.07 8.12
CA GLU A 303 -0.06 -19.55 6.75
C GLU A 303 1.13 -19.09 5.91
N VAL A 304 1.71 -20.00 5.12
CA VAL A 304 2.68 -19.65 4.08
C VAL A 304 1.96 -19.20 2.82
N PRO A 305 2.50 -18.23 2.07
CA PRO A 305 1.89 -17.85 0.81
C PRO A 305 1.96 -19.01 -0.17
N LEU A 306 0.85 -19.30 -0.84
CA LEU A 306 0.79 -20.27 -1.93
C LEU A 306 1.74 -19.86 -3.07
N PHE A 307 1.77 -18.55 -3.37
CA PHE A 307 2.78 -17.88 -4.17
C PHE A 307 2.79 -16.38 -3.85
N ARG A 308 3.81 -15.66 -4.33
CA ARG A 308 3.95 -14.22 -4.18
C ARG A 308 3.85 -13.53 -5.54
N ILE A 309 3.28 -12.32 -5.58
CA ILE A 309 3.23 -11.50 -6.79
C ILE A 309 3.70 -10.08 -6.51
N PRO A 310 4.37 -9.41 -7.48
CA PRO A 310 4.68 -7.99 -7.35
C PRO A 310 3.39 -7.16 -7.22
N ARG A 311 3.34 -6.29 -6.21
CA ARG A 311 2.28 -5.27 -6.06
C ARG A 311 2.70 -3.94 -6.69
N ASP A 312 4.00 -3.71 -6.78
CA ASP A 312 4.60 -2.50 -7.35
C ASP A 312 4.90 -2.61 -8.86
N ASN A 313 4.37 -3.61 -9.55
CA ASN A 313 4.52 -3.75 -11.00
C ASN A 313 3.31 -3.18 -11.75
N PRO A 314 3.50 -2.13 -12.56
CA PRO A 314 2.39 -1.53 -13.27
C PRO A 314 1.90 -2.31 -14.49
N ASN A 315 2.69 -3.31 -14.86
CA ASN A 315 2.43 -4.27 -15.90
C ASN A 315 1.21 -5.19 -15.65
N ILE A 316 -0.07 -4.79 -15.64
CA ILE A 316 -1.17 -5.76 -15.33
C ILE A 316 -1.10 -7.01 -16.21
N SER A 317 -0.79 -6.89 -17.50
CA SER A 317 -0.66 -8.08 -18.39
C SER A 317 0.57 -8.92 -18.06
N ALA A 318 1.66 -8.29 -17.63
CA ALA A 318 2.85 -8.98 -17.14
C ALA A 318 2.59 -9.68 -15.80
N VAL A 319 1.85 -9.03 -14.89
CA VAL A 319 1.42 -9.62 -13.61
C VAL A 319 0.44 -10.75 -13.86
N ASP A 320 -0.49 -10.62 -14.81
CA ASP A 320 -1.39 -11.69 -15.22
C ASP A 320 -0.60 -12.92 -15.72
N ALA A 321 0.40 -12.71 -16.60
CA ALA A 321 1.28 -13.78 -17.05
C ALA A 321 2.08 -14.42 -15.90
N ILE A 322 2.53 -13.64 -14.92
CA ILE A 322 3.18 -14.16 -13.70
C ILE A 322 2.19 -15.02 -12.92
N VAL A 323 0.98 -14.52 -12.64
CA VAL A 323 -0.05 -15.25 -11.88
C VAL A 323 -0.42 -16.55 -12.57
N VAL A 324 -0.70 -16.53 -13.87
CA VAL A 324 -1.02 -17.74 -14.64
C VAL A 324 0.11 -18.77 -14.56
N ASN A 325 1.36 -18.31 -14.62
CA ASN A 325 2.53 -19.18 -14.54
C ASN A 325 2.84 -19.68 -13.11
N GLU A 326 2.51 -18.93 -12.06
CA GLU A 326 2.59 -19.42 -10.69
C GLU A 326 1.50 -20.47 -10.45
N VAL A 327 0.26 -20.21 -10.89
CA VAL A 327 -0.87 -21.15 -10.75
C VAL A 327 -0.63 -22.44 -11.52
N SER A 328 -0.05 -22.40 -12.72
CA SER A 328 0.26 -23.60 -13.50
C SER A 328 1.32 -24.50 -12.86
N ARG A 329 2.16 -23.94 -11.98
CA ARG A 329 3.19 -24.68 -11.23
C ARG A 329 2.67 -25.30 -9.93
N LEU A 330 1.48 -24.90 -9.48
CA LEU A 330 0.81 -25.51 -8.33
C LEU A 330 0.36 -26.94 -8.65
N ASP A 331 0.30 -27.77 -7.61
CA ASP A 331 -0.27 -29.11 -7.76
C ASP A 331 -1.80 -29.06 -7.99
N PRO A 332 -2.44 -30.13 -8.50
CA PRO A 332 -3.86 -30.13 -8.81
C PRO A 332 -4.78 -29.82 -7.62
N SER A 333 -4.36 -30.11 -6.38
CA SER A 333 -5.15 -29.80 -5.18
C SER A 333 -5.08 -28.31 -4.86
N GLN A 334 -3.88 -27.74 -4.92
CA GLN A 334 -3.64 -26.31 -4.74
C GLN A 334 -4.32 -25.46 -5.82
N GLN A 335 -4.31 -25.93 -7.08
CA GLN A 335 -5.05 -25.26 -8.16
C GLN A 335 -6.56 -25.25 -7.89
N ARG A 336 -7.14 -26.37 -7.45
CA ARG A 336 -8.57 -26.42 -7.08
C ARG A 336 -8.87 -25.46 -5.94
N GLU A 337 -8.00 -25.39 -4.95
CA GLU A 337 -8.16 -24.46 -3.82
C GLU A 337 -8.10 -23.01 -4.30
N PHE A 338 -7.09 -22.65 -5.09
CA PHE A 338 -6.96 -21.33 -5.72
C PHE A 338 -8.20 -20.94 -6.52
N PHE A 339 -8.65 -21.80 -7.45
CA PHE A 339 -9.82 -21.53 -8.28
C PHE A 339 -11.15 -21.54 -7.51
N SER A 340 -11.14 -21.95 -6.25
CA SER A 340 -12.31 -21.87 -5.36
C SER A 340 -12.39 -20.53 -4.59
N LEU A 341 -11.38 -19.66 -4.69
CA LEU A 341 -11.37 -18.33 -4.09
C LEU A 341 -12.25 -17.35 -4.90
N THR A 342 -12.65 -16.26 -4.25
CA THR A 342 -13.56 -15.27 -4.84
C THR A 342 -12.87 -14.50 -5.97
N ASN A 343 -13.59 -14.25 -7.07
CA ASN A 343 -13.17 -13.36 -8.15
C ASN A 343 -14.20 -12.24 -8.33
N ILE A 344 -13.91 -11.03 -7.81
CA ILE A 344 -14.83 -9.88 -7.96
C ILE A 344 -14.64 -9.14 -9.30
N HIS A 345 -13.60 -9.48 -10.08
CA HIS A 345 -13.25 -8.80 -11.33
C HIS A 345 -13.83 -9.47 -12.59
N GLY A 346 -14.53 -10.60 -12.43
CA GLY A 346 -15.18 -11.32 -13.53
C GLY A 346 -14.19 -11.72 -14.62
N THR A 347 -14.56 -11.45 -15.88
CA THR A 347 -13.80 -11.83 -17.09
C THR A 347 -12.95 -10.68 -17.66
N LYS A 348 -12.78 -9.58 -16.92
CA LYS A 348 -11.94 -8.44 -17.37
C LYS A 348 -10.46 -8.82 -17.53
N HIS A 349 -10.00 -9.84 -16.81
CA HIS A 349 -8.67 -10.42 -16.87
C HIS A 349 -8.77 -11.94 -16.97
N SER A 350 -7.63 -12.65 -17.03
CA SER A 350 -7.67 -14.09 -16.80
C SER A 350 -8.36 -14.40 -15.47
N ALA A 351 -9.04 -15.55 -15.38
CA ALA A 351 -9.69 -15.97 -14.13
C ALA A 351 -8.68 -16.00 -12.97
N ALA A 352 -7.45 -16.42 -13.24
CA ALA A 352 -6.38 -16.45 -12.24
C ALA A 352 -6.02 -15.04 -11.76
N MET A 353 -5.86 -14.06 -12.66
CA MET A 353 -5.57 -12.70 -12.26
C MET A 353 -6.73 -12.05 -11.49
N GLY A 354 -7.97 -12.28 -11.90
CA GLY A 354 -9.15 -11.81 -11.15
C GLY A 354 -9.17 -12.32 -9.71
N ILE A 355 -8.90 -13.61 -9.52
CA ILE A 355 -8.77 -14.22 -8.18
C ILE A 355 -7.60 -13.61 -7.41
N ALA A 356 -6.42 -13.50 -8.02
CA ALA A 356 -5.25 -12.96 -7.35
C ALA A 356 -5.47 -11.51 -6.88
N ARG A 357 -6.00 -10.64 -7.74
CA ARG A 357 -6.32 -9.24 -7.38
C ARG A 357 -7.30 -9.13 -6.20
N THR A 358 -8.22 -10.08 -6.10
CA THR A 358 -9.24 -10.09 -5.05
C THR A 358 -8.65 -10.52 -3.69
N ASN A 359 -7.68 -11.45 -3.69
CA ASN A 359 -7.31 -12.22 -2.49
C ASN A 359 -5.86 -12.05 -2.04
N VAL A 360 -5.02 -11.35 -2.80
CA VAL A 360 -3.61 -11.13 -2.43
C VAL A 360 -3.53 -10.14 -1.27
N LEU A 361 -2.84 -10.54 -0.21
CA LEU A 361 -2.65 -9.79 1.02
C LEU A 361 -1.23 -9.18 1.08
N PRO A 362 -1.06 -8.05 1.79
CA PRO A 362 0.26 -7.44 2.00
C PRO A 362 1.20 -8.36 2.77
N LEU A 363 2.51 -8.27 2.47
CA LEU A 363 3.58 -9.00 3.15
C LEU A 363 4.41 -8.05 4.04
N GLY A 364 3.73 -7.18 4.79
CA GLY A 364 4.35 -6.09 5.56
C GLY A 364 4.54 -4.81 4.75
N SER A 365 4.69 -3.68 5.45
CA SER A 365 4.77 -2.33 4.89
C SER A 365 5.96 -2.13 3.94
N ASP A 366 7.08 -2.81 4.20
CA ASP A 366 8.28 -2.71 3.37
C ASP A 366 8.25 -3.60 2.10
N SER A 367 7.24 -4.47 1.95
CA SER A 367 7.21 -5.46 0.87
C SER A 367 6.56 -4.93 -0.40
N ARG A 368 7.37 -4.90 -1.47
CA ARG A 368 6.94 -4.67 -2.85
C ARG A 368 6.09 -5.79 -3.45
N SER A 369 5.91 -6.89 -2.72
CA SER A 369 5.14 -8.06 -3.15
C SER A 369 3.99 -8.36 -2.18
N GLY A 370 2.91 -8.93 -2.72
CA GLY A 370 1.82 -9.51 -1.96
C GLY A 370 1.87 -11.03 -2.02
N GLY A 371 1.21 -11.69 -1.07
CA GLY A 371 1.07 -13.14 -1.03
C GLY A 371 -0.39 -13.57 -1.19
N LEU A 372 -0.61 -14.72 -1.82
CA LEU A 372 -1.92 -15.36 -1.84
C LEU A 372 -1.99 -16.45 -0.76
N PHE A 373 -3.02 -16.40 0.09
CA PHE A 373 -3.16 -17.22 1.29
C PHE A 373 -4.55 -17.86 1.33
N PRO A 374 -4.73 -19.06 0.76
CA PRO A 374 -6.06 -19.64 0.55
C PRO A 374 -6.97 -19.73 1.77
N ILE A 375 -6.41 -19.98 2.96
CA ILE A 375 -7.17 -20.07 4.20
C ILE A 375 -7.49 -18.66 4.72
N ALA A 376 -6.49 -17.77 4.82
CA ALA A 376 -6.70 -16.41 5.29
C ALA A 376 -7.64 -15.60 4.38
N SER A 377 -7.64 -15.86 3.07
CA SER A 377 -8.58 -15.26 2.11
C SER A 377 -10.06 -15.66 2.34
N ARG A 378 -10.35 -16.56 3.30
CA ARG A 378 -11.72 -16.89 3.73
C ARG A 378 -12.21 -16.08 4.92
N ILE A 379 -11.37 -15.24 5.52
CA ILE A 379 -11.74 -14.45 6.69
C ILE A 379 -12.45 -13.18 6.21
N ASN A 380 -13.71 -12.99 6.59
CA ASN A 380 -14.50 -11.86 6.11
C ASN A 380 -14.15 -10.54 6.82
N HIS A 381 -14.62 -9.44 6.23
CA HIS A 381 -14.51 -8.11 6.80
C HIS A 381 -15.53 -7.85 7.94
N SER A 382 -15.07 -7.14 8.97
CA SER A 382 -15.91 -6.35 9.88
C SER A 382 -15.22 -5.02 10.19
N CYS A 383 -15.97 -3.91 10.30
CA CYS A 383 -15.38 -2.65 10.76
C CYS A 383 -15.01 -2.69 12.25
N ARG A 384 -15.69 -3.55 13.03
CA ARG A 384 -15.28 -3.96 14.38
C ARG A 384 -14.86 -5.42 14.31
N HIS A 385 -13.64 -5.63 13.87
CA HIS A 385 -13.09 -6.96 13.67
C HIS A 385 -12.58 -7.54 15.00
N ASN A 386 -12.51 -8.86 15.09
CA ASN A 386 -12.08 -9.57 16.30
C ASN A 386 -10.73 -10.27 16.13
N ALA A 387 -10.11 -10.20 14.95
CA ALA A 387 -8.78 -10.74 14.69
C ALA A 387 -7.93 -9.81 13.80
N GLN A 388 -6.62 -9.80 14.05
CA GLN A 388 -5.64 -9.02 13.27
C GLN A 388 -4.87 -9.93 12.33
N ASN A 389 -4.70 -9.51 11.07
CA ASN A 389 -3.73 -10.09 10.17
C ASN A 389 -2.39 -9.33 10.24
N THR A 390 -1.29 -10.07 10.32
CA THR A 390 0.07 -9.52 10.35
C THR A 390 1.00 -10.40 9.55
N TRP A 391 1.88 -9.81 8.75
CA TRP A 391 2.98 -10.54 8.14
C TRP A 391 4.15 -10.64 9.12
N ASN A 392 4.50 -11.86 9.53
CA ASN A 392 5.65 -12.10 10.39
C ASN A 392 6.87 -12.46 9.54
N GLU A 393 7.74 -11.47 9.31
CA GLU A 393 8.95 -11.63 8.48
C GLU A 393 9.92 -12.68 9.02
N LYS A 394 10.01 -12.83 10.34
CA LYS A 394 10.96 -13.73 11.00
C LYS A 394 10.69 -15.19 10.64
N ILE A 395 9.41 -15.56 10.53
CA ILE A 395 8.98 -16.92 10.17
C ILE A 395 8.51 -17.02 8.72
N GLY A 396 8.36 -15.90 8.01
CA GLY A 396 7.92 -15.83 6.62
C GLY A 396 6.48 -16.31 6.41
N ARG A 397 5.57 -15.96 7.34
CA ARG A 397 4.17 -16.42 7.35
C ARG A 397 3.21 -15.27 7.63
N LEU A 398 2.02 -15.32 7.06
CA LEU A 398 0.89 -14.51 7.49
C LEU A 398 0.32 -15.14 8.77
N THR A 399 0.13 -14.33 9.80
CA THR A 399 -0.45 -14.77 11.06
C THR A 399 -1.74 -14.04 11.35
N ILE A 400 -2.71 -14.75 11.92
CA ILE A 400 -3.98 -14.19 12.39
C ILE A 400 -4.03 -14.38 13.91
N HIS A 401 -4.20 -13.30 14.68
CA HIS A 401 -4.32 -13.35 16.13
C HIS A 401 -5.65 -12.79 16.62
N ALA A 402 -6.22 -13.40 17.65
CA ALA A 402 -7.45 -12.92 18.28
C ALA A 402 -7.19 -11.62 19.07
N LEU A 403 -7.93 -10.56 18.75
CA LEU A 403 -7.81 -9.27 19.43
C LEU A 403 -8.59 -9.21 20.75
N ARG A 404 -9.55 -10.10 20.93
CA ARG A 404 -10.33 -10.33 22.14
C ARG A 404 -10.71 -11.80 22.23
N ASP A 405 -11.37 -12.18 23.33
CA ASP A 405 -12.06 -13.47 23.37
C ASP A 405 -13.08 -13.55 22.22
N ILE A 406 -13.04 -14.66 21.48
CA ILE A 406 -13.99 -15.01 20.43
C ILE A 406 -14.76 -16.23 20.90
N GLU A 407 -16.09 -16.14 20.96
CA GLU A 407 -16.91 -17.24 21.45
C GLU A 407 -17.08 -18.33 20.39
N GLN A 408 -17.41 -19.55 20.82
CA GLN A 408 -17.76 -20.62 19.89
C GLN A 408 -18.88 -20.17 18.94
N ASP A 409 -18.79 -20.58 17.67
CA ASP A 409 -19.71 -20.23 16.59
C ASP A 409 -19.70 -18.75 16.17
N GLU A 410 -18.84 -17.91 16.77
CA GLU A 410 -18.63 -16.54 16.33
C GLU A 410 -17.77 -16.48 15.05
N GLU A 411 -18.14 -15.62 14.10
CA GLU A 411 -17.37 -15.40 12.87
C GLU A 411 -16.06 -14.67 13.21
N ILE A 412 -14.93 -15.25 12.78
CA ILE A 412 -13.61 -14.62 12.86
C ILE A 412 -13.53 -13.64 11.68
N THR A 413 -13.21 -12.39 11.97
CA THR A 413 -13.19 -11.29 10.99
C THR A 413 -11.94 -10.44 11.12
N ILE A 414 -11.51 -9.82 10.02
CA ILE A 414 -10.41 -8.84 9.94
C ILE A 414 -10.88 -7.52 9.35
N CYS A 415 -10.05 -6.47 9.41
CA CYS A 415 -10.30 -5.22 8.70
C CYS A 415 -9.78 -5.29 7.25
N TYR A 416 -10.56 -4.80 6.29
CA TYR A 416 -10.16 -4.64 4.89
C TYR A 416 -9.90 -3.17 4.53
N LEU A 417 -10.18 -2.26 5.46
CA LEU A 417 -10.00 -0.83 5.27
C LEU A 417 -8.54 -0.50 5.56
N PRO A 418 -7.94 0.43 4.82
CA PRO A 418 -6.61 0.95 5.16
C PRO A 418 -6.73 1.73 6.48
N THR A 419 -7.52 2.80 6.47
CA THR A 419 -7.67 3.70 7.61
C THR A 419 -8.97 3.49 8.39
N THR A 420 -8.95 3.89 9.65
CA THR A 420 -10.17 4.04 10.45
C THR A 420 -10.85 5.37 10.08
N GLY A 421 -12.15 5.36 9.81
CA GLY A 421 -12.92 6.55 9.44
C GLY A 421 -14.44 6.39 9.60
N PRO A 422 -15.26 7.44 9.41
CA PRO A 422 -16.72 7.42 9.55
C PRO A 422 -17.43 6.51 8.54
N TYR A 423 -18.71 6.23 8.79
CA TYR A 423 -19.51 5.26 8.03
C TYR A 423 -19.46 5.44 6.50
N GLU A 424 -19.57 6.66 6.00
CA GLU A 424 -19.66 6.92 4.55
C GLU A 424 -18.35 6.57 3.84
N GLU A 425 -17.22 7.00 4.37
CA GLU A 425 -15.89 6.67 3.86
C GLU A 425 -15.66 5.15 3.81
N ARG A 426 -16.00 4.45 4.91
CA ARG A 426 -15.86 2.98 4.98
C ARG A 426 -16.72 2.29 3.93
N GLN A 427 -17.98 2.70 3.75
CA GLN A 427 -18.87 2.10 2.75
C GLN A 427 -18.43 2.39 1.32
N GLN A 428 -17.97 3.62 1.06
CA GLN A 428 -17.47 4.03 -0.24
C GLN A 428 -16.23 3.19 -0.62
N HIS A 429 -15.27 3.03 0.29
CA HIS A 429 -14.09 2.22 0.06
C HIS A 429 -14.45 0.75 -0.22
N LEU A 430 -15.28 0.13 0.63
CA LEU A 430 -15.64 -1.29 0.46
C LEU A 430 -16.45 -1.54 -0.82
N SER A 431 -17.33 -0.60 -1.20
CA SER A 431 -18.07 -0.67 -2.46
C SER A 431 -17.16 -0.50 -3.69
N ALA A 432 -16.22 0.46 -3.63
CA ALA A 432 -15.27 0.74 -4.70
C ALA A 432 -14.28 -0.42 -4.91
N THR A 433 -13.72 -0.96 -3.82
CA THR A 433 -12.63 -1.94 -3.86
C THR A 433 -13.14 -3.38 -3.87
N PHE A 434 -14.09 -3.72 -3.00
CA PHE A 434 -14.52 -5.10 -2.74
C PHE A 434 -15.94 -5.43 -3.22
N LYS A 435 -16.67 -4.44 -3.78
CA LYS A 435 -17.98 -4.63 -4.42
C LYS A 435 -19.07 -5.18 -3.49
N PHE A 436 -19.03 -4.82 -2.20
CA PHE A 436 -20.09 -5.14 -1.25
C PHE A 436 -20.43 -3.95 -0.36
N THR A 437 -21.63 -3.99 0.25
CA THR A 437 -22.08 -3.05 1.28
C THR A 437 -21.90 -3.70 2.65
N CYS A 438 -21.17 -3.06 3.55
CA CYS A 438 -20.89 -3.61 4.87
C CYS A 438 -22.10 -3.52 5.80
N THR A 439 -22.43 -4.62 6.44
CA THR A 439 -23.55 -4.75 7.39
C THR A 439 -23.11 -5.25 8.76
N CYS A 440 -21.82 -5.08 9.09
CA CYS A 440 -21.29 -5.41 10.41
C CYS A 440 -22.00 -4.63 11.54
N GLU A 441 -21.77 -5.02 12.79
CA GLU A 441 -22.39 -4.41 13.96
C GLU A 441 -22.27 -2.88 14.01
N LEU A 442 -21.12 -2.32 13.60
CA LEU A 442 -20.90 -0.88 13.56
C LEU A 442 -21.70 -0.20 12.43
N CYS A 443 -21.73 -0.79 11.25
CA CYS A 443 -22.46 -0.25 10.09
C CYS A 443 -23.98 -0.44 10.21
N SER A 444 -24.43 -1.42 10.99
CA SER A 444 -25.83 -1.72 11.26
C SER A 444 -26.41 -0.98 12.45
N LEU A 445 -25.62 -0.16 13.16
CA LEU A 445 -26.12 0.69 14.25
C LEU A 445 -27.30 1.58 13.79
N PRO A 446 -28.28 1.83 14.67
CA PRO A 446 -29.28 2.87 14.47
C PRO A 446 -28.64 4.22 14.15
N ARG A 447 -29.27 5.03 13.29
CA ARG A 447 -28.70 6.28 12.78
C ARG A 447 -28.12 7.18 13.87
N ALA A 448 -28.85 7.41 14.96
CA ALA A 448 -28.38 8.27 16.06
C ALA A 448 -27.11 7.73 16.75
N GLN A 449 -27.01 6.41 16.96
CA GLN A 449 -25.81 5.79 17.55
C GLN A 449 -24.63 5.80 16.58
N ARG A 450 -24.92 5.64 15.28
CA ARG A 450 -23.93 5.74 14.22
C ARG A 450 -23.35 7.15 14.09
N GLU A 451 -24.18 8.18 14.22
CA GLU A 451 -23.74 9.59 14.22
C GLU A 451 -22.80 9.88 15.41
N ILE A 452 -23.08 9.31 16.59
CA ILE A 452 -22.19 9.41 17.76
C ILE A 452 -20.85 8.71 17.48
N SER A 453 -20.88 7.48 16.95
CA SER A 453 -19.66 6.75 16.61
C SER A 453 -18.85 7.48 15.53
N ASN A 454 -19.50 8.00 14.48
CA ASN A 454 -18.83 8.81 13.46
C ASN A 454 -18.12 10.02 14.08
N ALA A 455 -18.77 10.74 15.00
CA ALA A 455 -18.14 11.87 15.68
C ALA A 455 -16.88 11.43 16.44
N ARG A 456 -16.92 10.31 17.17
CA ARG A 456 -15.73 9.77 17.85
C ARG A 456 -14.61 9.41 16.88
N LEU A 457 -14.95 8.77 15.75
CA LEU A 457 -13.97 8.37 14.74
C LEU A 457 -13.31 9.59 14.08
N CYS A 458 -14.07 10.65 13.81
CA CYS A 458 -13.51 11.93 13.34
C CYS A 458 -12.60 12.57 14.41
N THR A 459 -13.04 12.61 15.67
CA THR A 459 -12.21 13.12 16.77
C THR A 459 -10.93 12.30 16.94
N ILE A 460 -10.98 10.97 16.81
CA ILE A 460 -9.79 10.13 16.77
C ILE A 460 -8.84 10.62 15.69
N GLN A 461 -9.29 10.75 14.43
CA GLN A 461 -8.45 11.21 13.32
C GLN A 461 -7.84 12.60 13.58
N GLU A 462 -8.62 13.53 14.13
CA GLU A 462 -8.18 14.89 14.50
C GLU A 462 -7.12 14.89 15.61
N LEU A 463 -7.28 14.08 16.65
CA LEU A 463 -6.32 13.98 17.75
C LEU A 463 -5.06 13.24 17.29
N ASP A 464 -5.19 12.18 16.51
CA ASP A 464 -4.08 11.44 15.92
C ASP A 464 -3.24 12.33 14.98
N ALA A 465 -3.90 13.27 14.30
CA ALA A 465 -3.26 14.29 13.50
C ALA A 465 -2.38 15.23 14.33
N GLN A 466 -2.81 15.55 15.56
CA GLN A 466 -2.16 16.49 16.48
C GLN A 466 -0.95 15.92 17.21
N ILE A 467 -0.91 14.61 17.48
CA ILE A 467 0.15 13.99 18.31
C ILE A 467 1.58 14.36 17.86
N PRO A 468 1.98 14.25 16.57
CA PRO A 468 3.34 14.62 16.15
C PRO A 468 3.61 16.12 16.11
N MET A 469 2.57 16.96 16.18
CA MET A 469 2.71 18.42 16.16
C MET A 469 3.34 18.96 17.45
N VAL A 470 3.40 18.10 18.46
CA VAL A 470 4.02 18.38 19.74
C VAL A 470 5.51 18.77 19.61
N LEU A 471 6.23 18.37 18.56
CA LEU A 471 7.62 18.83 18.40
C LEU A 471 7.79 20.33 18.18
N TRP A 472 6.76 20.99 17.66
CA TRP A 472 6.86 22.36 17.19
C TRP A 472 6.38 23.38 18.23
N GLY A 473 5.96 22.91 19.41
CA GLY A 473 5.50 23.76 20.50
C GLY A 473 6.64 24.23 21.41
N GLU A 474 6.67 25.52 21.74
CA GLU A 474 7.55 26.08 22.77
C GLU A 474 6.78 26.20 24.10
N GLY A 475 7.28 25.60 25.19
CA GLY A 475 6.68 25.80 26.52
C GLY A 475 6.87 24.64 27.53
N VAL A 476 6.58 24.92 28.81
CA VAL A 476 6.88 24.02 29.94
C VAL A 476 5.86 22.88 30.13
N ARG A 477 4.64 22.99 29.58
CA ARG A 477 3.52 22.02 29.80
C ARG A 477 3.21 21.10 28.62
N TRP A 478 4.14 21.02 27.68
CA TRP A 478 3.86 20.42 26.37
C TRP A 478 3.85 18.89 26.40
N LYS A 479 4.67 18.31 27.28
CA LYS A 479 4.71 16.87 27.52
C LYS A 479 3.38 16.35 28.11
N GLU A 480 2.79 17.08 29.05
CA GLU A 480 1.50 16.77 29.64
C GLU A 480 0.39 16.81 28.59
N GLN A 481 0.40 17.83 27.73
CA GLN A 481 -0.58 17.96 26.65
C GLN A 481 -0.45 16.83 25.62
N ALA A 482 0.78 16.50 25.22
CA ALA A 482 1.06 15.41 24.28
C ALA A 482 0.57 14.05 24.79
N LEU A 483 0.92 13.71 26.04
CA LEU A 483 0.46 12.48 26.65
C LEU A 483 -1.05 12.49 26.87
N GLY A 484 -1.65 13.66 27.16
CA GLY A 484 -3.10 13.84 27.23
C GLY A 484 -3.82 13.58 25.90
N LEU A 485 -3.26 14.02 24.76
CA LEU A 485 -3.78 13.69 23.43
C LEU A 485 -3.73 12.19 23.16
N VAL A 486 -2.57 11.56 23.43
CA VAL A 486 -2.40 10.11 23.27
C VAL A 486 -3.38 9.33 24.15
N ARG A 487 -3.55 9.76 25.41
CA ARG A 487 -4.52 9.18 26.33
C ARG A 487 -5.95 9.29 25.79
N SER A 488 -6.33 10.46 25.29
CA SER A 488 -7.66 10.72 24.75
C SER A 488 -7.97 9.82 23.55
N VAL A 489 -6.98 9.58 22.68
CA VAL A 489 -7.12 8.62 21.56
C VAL A 489 -7.33 7.20 22.08
N LEU A 490 -6.58 6.76 23.10
CA LEU A 490 -6.75 5.42 23.69
C LEU A 490 -8.11 5.24 24.37
N ASP A 491 -8.61 6.27 25.06
CA ASP A 491 -9.95 6.24 25.66
C ASP A 491 -11.04 6.18 24.58
N LEU A 492 -10.91 6.94 23.49
CA LEU A 492 -11.83 6.86 22.35
C LEU A 492 -11.76 5.50 21.64
N PHE A 493 -10.57 4.90 21.50
CA PHE A 493 -10.44 3.53 21.00
C PHE A 493 -11.19 2.54 21.88
N HIS A 494 -11.08 2.67 23.21
CA HIS A 494 -11.84 1.83 24.13
C HIS A 494 -13.36 2.01 23.96
N GLU A 495 -13.85 3.26 23.88
CA GLU A 495 -15.27 3.55 23.65
C GLU A 495 -15.80 3.04 22.31
N GLU A 496 -14.97 3.08 21.26
CA GLU A 496 -15.32 2.57 19.92
C GLU A 496 -15.07 1.07 19.75
N GLY A 497 -14.46 0.40 20.73
CA GLY A 497 -14.13 -1.02 20.67
C GLY A 497 -12.99 -1.36 19.71
N ILE A 498 -12.07 -0.42 19.47
CA ILE A 498 -10.86 -0.60 18.67
C ILE A 498 -9.78 -1.22 19.56
N GLN A 499 -9.29 -2.41 19.19
CA GLN A 499 -8.32 -3.18 19.98
C GLN A 499 -7.15 -3.71 19.14
N ASP A 500 -7.04 -3.25 17.89
CA ASP A 500 -6.13 -3.75 16.89
C ASP A 500 -4.73 -3.12 16.98
N ALA A 501 -3.95 -3.23 15.89
CA ALA A 501 -2.61 -2.65 15.80
C ALA A 501 -2.56 -1.13 16.09
N HIS A 502 -3.66 -0.39 15.97
CA HIS A 502 -3.72 1.03 16.32
C HIS A 502 -3.42 1.27 17.79
N VAL A 503 -3.90 0.41 18.70
CA VAL A 503 -3.63 0.52 20.14
C VAL A 503 -2.14 0.37 20.42
N ALA A 504 -1.50 -0.63 19.82
CA ALA A 504 -0.07 -0.86 19.95
C ALA A 504 0.74 0.34 19.42
N ARG A 505 0.38 0.86 18.24
CA ARG A 505 0.99 2.05 17.64
C ARG A 505 0.83 3.29 18.52
N THR A 506 -0.36 3.53 19.08
CA THR A 506 -0.62 4.69 19.95
C THR A 506 0.16 4.60 21.28
N TYR A 507 0.34 3.41 21.86
CA TYR A 507 1.28 3.24 22.98
C TYR A 507 2.73 3.48 22.56
N TYR A 508 3.11 3.08 21.35
CA TYR A 508 4.45 3.35 20.82
C TYR A 508 4.70 4.85 20.65
N ASP A 509 3.69 5.65 20.31
CA ASP A 509 3.80 7.11 20.32
C ASP A 509 4.07 7.66 21.71
N ALA A 510 3.35 7.20 22.73
CA ALA A 510 3.62 7.57 24.12
C ALA A 510 5.05 7.21 24.54
N TYR A 511 5.55 6.05 24.11
CA TYR A 511 6.94 5.64 24.31
C TYR A 511 7.92 6.61 23.63
N GLN A 512 7.70 6.95 22.35
CA GLN A 512 8.56 7.88 21.61
C GLN A 512 8.57 9.27 22.24
N LEU A 513 7.40 9.78 22.65
CA LEU A 513 7.28 11.03 23.41
C LEU A 513 8.07 10.99 24.71
N ALA A 514 7.91 9.93 25.50
CA ALA A 514 8.62 9.79 26.77
C ALA A 514 10.14 9.73 26.57
N VAL A 515 10.64 9.02 25.56
CA VAL A 515 12.07 8.99 25.21
C VAL A 515 12.56 10.38 24.79
N HIS A 516 11.79 11.08 23.95
CA HIS A 516 12.13 12.42 23.48
C HIS A 516 12.24 13.45 24.61
N PHE A 517 11.32 13.38 25.58
CA PHE A 517 11.37 14.21 26.78
C PHE A 517 12.25 13.63 27.90
N GLU A 518 13.11 12.65 27.60
CA GLU A 518 14.04 12.01 28.53
C GLU A 518 13.38 11.44 29.81
N ASP A 519 12.10 11.08 29.73
CA ASP A 519 11.34 10.44 30.81
C ASP A 519 11.46 8.93 30.78
N GLU A 520 12.61 8.45 31.25
CA GLU A 520 12.91 7.03 31.28
C GLU A 520 11.90 6.20 32.12
N ARG A 521 11.25 6.81 33.12
CA ARG A 521 10.27 6.11 33.96
C ARG A 521 8.99 5.81 33.19
N ARG A 522 8.42 6.81 32.51
CA ARG A 522 7.24 6.61 31.66
C ARG A 522 7.58 5.83 30.40
N ALA A 523 8.76 6.05 29.81
CA ALA A 523 9.22 5.29 28.66
C ALA A 523 9.29 3.79 28.95
N LYS A 524 9.71 3.38 30.16
CA LYS A 524 9.65 1.97 30.58
C LYS A 524 8.23 1.41 30.53
N VAL A 525 7.25 2.14 31.08
CA VAL A 525 5.85 1.69 31.16
C VAL A 525 5.20 1.66 29.78
N PHE A 526 5.41 2.70 28.96
CA PHE A 526 4.87 2.72 27.60
C PHE A 526 5.52 1.67 26.71
N ALA A 527 6.83 1.40 26.84
CA ALA A 527 7.47 0.29 26.14
C ALA A 527 6.83 -1.06 26.49
N GLN A 528 6.49 -1.27 27.78
CA GLN A 528 5.80 -2.47 28.24
C GLN A 528 4.40 -2.59 27.63
N ARG A 529 3.59 -1.52 27.66
CA ARG A 529 2.24 -1.52 27.07
C ARG A 529 2.27 -1.72 25.55
N THR A 530 3.22 -1.11 24.85
CA THR A 530 3.42 -1.37 23.42
C THR A 530 3.78 -2.84 23.20
N TRP A 531 4.69 -3.42 23.98
CA TRP A 531 5.09 -4.82 23.84
C TRP A 531 3.89 -5.76 24.04
N GLU A 532 3.12 -5.57 25.12
CA GLU A 532 1.92 -6.37 25.41
C GLU A 532 0.88 -6.27 24.29
N ALA A 533 0.55 -5.05 23.84
CA ALA A 533 -0.39 -4.82 22.76
C ALA A 533 0.07 -5.46 21.44
N ARG A 534 1.37 -5.38 21.12
CA ARG A 534 1.95 -6.06 19.94
C ARG A 534 1.92 -7.58 20.08
N CYS A 535 2.11 -8.12 21.29
CA CYS A 535 2.00 -9.57 21.49
C CYS A 535 0.58 -10.07 21.21
N VAL A 536 -0.44 -9.31 21.60
CA VAL A 536 -1.84 -9.64 21.30
C VAL A 536 -2.12 -9.56 19.79
N ALA A 537 -1.71 -8.48 19.12
CA ALA A 537 -2.02 -8.25 17.70
C ALA A 537 -1.16 -9.09 16.73
N GLU A 538 0.10 -9.34 17.07
CA GLU A 538 1.13 -9.84 16.14
C GLU A 538 1.84 -11.12 16.61
N GLY A 539 1.70 -11.48 17.89
CA GLY A 539 2.41 -12.58 18.54
C GLY A 539 3.79 -12.20 19.08
N GLU A 540 4.24 -12.87 20.15
CA GLU A 540 5.53 -12.58 20.82
C GLU A 540 6.78 -12.76 19.93
N ASP A 541 6.68 -13.59 18.90
CA ASP A 541 7.75 -13.88 17.96
C ASP A 541 7.83 -12.85 16.82
N SER A 542 6.94 -11.86 16.76
CA SER A 542 6.97 -10.81 15.75
C SER A 542 8.22 -9.91 15.91
N PRO A 543 8.83 -9.42 14.82
CA PRO A 543 9.98 -8.53 14.90
C PRO A 543 9.72 -7.26 15.71
N THR A 544 8.52 -6.67 15.58
CA THR A 544 8.10 -5.44 16.27
C THR A 544 7.89 -5.69 17.77
N ALA A 545 7.29 -6.82 18.17
CA ALA A 545 7.15 -7.22 19.57
C ALA A 545 8.53 -7.47 20.19
N ALA A 546 9.42 -8.17 19.48
CA ALA A 546 10.80 -8.40 19.94
C ALA A 546 11.59 -7.09 20.12
N LYS A 547 11.43 -6.12 19.23
CA LYS A 547 12.02 -4.77 19.36
C LYS A 547 11.57 -4.09 20.65
N MET A 548 10.28 -4.14 20.95
CA MET A 548 9.73 -3.51 22.16
C MET A 548 10.10 -4.26 23.44
N ARG A 549 10.16 -5.59 23.40
CA ARG A 549 10.71 -6.39 24.51
C ARG A 549 12.14 -5.97 24.85
N ASN A 550 12.99 -5.75 23.84
CA ASN A 550 14.35 -5.24 24.08
C ASN A 550 14.34 -3.84 24.71
N ALA A 551 13.42 -2.96 24.28
CA ALA A 551 13.28 -1.62 24.86
C ALA A 551 12.84 -1.65 26.34
N VAL A 552 12.03 -2.63 26.73
CA VAL A 552 11.67 -2.92 28.13
C VAL A 552 12.90 -3.41 28.90
N GLU A 553 13.62 -4.40 28.37
CA GLU A 553 14.82 -4.98 29.01
C GLU A 553 15.91 -3.94 29.26
N MET A 554 16.16 -3.04 28.30
CA MET A 554 17.10 -1.92 28.46
C MET A 554 16.74 -1.01 29.64
N ARG A 555 15.47 -0.96 30.02
CA ARG A 555 14.93 -0.14 31.12
C ARG A 555 14.61 -0.93 32.37
N ARG A 556 14.99 -2.21 32.47
CA ARG A 556 14.67 -3.07 33.63
C ARG A 556 15.08 -2.44 34.97
N HIS A 557 16.20 -1.72 35.00
CA HIS A 557 16.74 -1.06 36.18
C HIS A 557 16.02 0.23 36.59
N VAL A 558 15.20 0.83 35.72
CA VAL A 558 14.47 2.06 35.99
C VAL A 558 13.30 1.76 36.95
N LYS A 559 13.24 2.48 38.08
CA LYS A 559 12.16 2.34 39.06
C LYS A 559 10.96 3.21 38.68
N VAL A 560 9.76 2.62 38.76
CA VAL A 560 8.48 3.32 38.61
C VAL A 560 7.86 3.56 39.99
N PRO A 561 6.99 4.57 40.18
CA PRO A 561 6.33 4.81 41.46
C PRO A 561 5.46 3.62 41.90
N GLU A 562 5.41 3.38 43.20
CA GLU A 562 4.47 2.45 43.82
C GLU A 562 3.22 3.22 44.24
N LEU A 563 2.19 3.18 43.38
CA LEU A 563 0.90 3.82 43.57
C LEU A 563 -0.20 2.75 43.42
N ASP A 564 -1.42 3.04 43.88
CA ASP A 564 -2.57 2.23 43.51
C ASP A 564 -2.88 2.40 42.01
N GLU A 565 -3.78 1.58 41.47
CA GLU A 565 -4.06 1.56 40.02
C GLU A 565 -4.48 2.94 39.49
N SER A 566 -5.38 3.62 40.20
CA SER A 566 -5.85 4.96 39.80
C SER A 566 -4.73 6.00 39.88
N GLY A 567 -3.97 6.02 40.98
CA GLY A 567 -2.84 6.94 41.14
C GLY A 567 -1.73 6.67 40.12
N PHE A 568 -1.53 5.40 39.75
CA PHE A 568 -0.56 5.01 38.73
C PHE A 568 -0.95 5.50 37.33
N GLU A 569 -2.21 5.35 36.91
CA GLU A 569 -2.68 5.92 35.63
C GLU A 569 -2.54 7.43 35.60
N LYS A 570 -2.98 8.13 36.67
CA LYS A 570 -2.84 9.59 36.76
C LYS A 570 -1.38 10.03 36.63
N TRP A 571 -0.48 9.35 37.35
CA TRP A 571 0.95 9.59 37.20
C TRP A 571 1.41 9.31 35.77
N LEU A 572 1.07 8.16 35.19
CA LEU A 572 1.54 7.76 33.86
C LEU A 572 1.15 8.80 32.79
N TRP A 573 -0.09 9.30 32.84
CA TRP A 573 -0.63 10.25 31.86
C TRP A 573 -0.45 11.72 32.24
N MET A 574 0.21 11.99 33.36
CA MET A 574 0.44 13.34 33.88
C MET A 574 -0.87 14.11 34.13
N GLU A 575 -1.90 13.40 34.56
CA GLU A 575 -3.16 14.00 34.99
C GLU A 575 -2.95 14.72 36.32
N VAL A 576 -3.37 15.98 36.38
CA VAL A 576 -3.34 16.76 37.61
C VAL A 576 -4.69 16.61 38.30
N ASP A 577 -4.69 16.28 39.59
CA ASP A 577 -5.91 16.37 40.39
C ASP A 577 -6.39 17.84 40.38
N ASN A 578 -7.55 18.07 39.76
CA ASN A 578 -8.20 19.39 39.73
C ASN A 578 -8.70 19.82 41.11
#